data_AF-A0A0G4M7U6-F1
#
_entry.id   AF-A0A0G4M7U6-F1
#
_cell.length_a   1.000
_cell.length_b   1.000
_cell.length_c   1.000
_cell.angle_alpha   90.00
_cell.angle_beta   90.00
_cell.angle_gamma   90.00
#
_symmetry.space_group_name_H-M   'P 1'
#
loop_
_entity.id
_entity.type
_entity.pdbx_description
1 polymer ?
#
loop_
_entity_poly.entity_id
_entity_poly.type
_entity_poly.pdbx_seq_one_letter_code
_entity_poly.pdbx_strand_id
1 'polypeptide(L)'
;MFSRRALRATSSVAGRLSASKNTASLPRYLATAAAPVTSADSGHKVVVVGAGTAGLAISHQLLRTGQFSPDDIAIVDPAEWHHYQPGWTLVGGGLKSKDL
;
A
#
# COMPACT_ATOMS: atom_id res chain seq x y z
N MET A 1 -29.97 -49.30 -19.30
CA MET A 1 -31.35 -49.50 -19.77
C MET A 1 -31.80 -48.22 -20.48
N PHE A 2 -32.13 -48.36 -21.77
CA PHE A 2 -32.30 -47.28 -22.75
C PHE A 2 -33.57 -46.44 -22.55
N SER A 3 -33.50 -45.12 -22.83
CA SER A 3 -34.55 -44.41 -23.57
C SER A 3 -34.04 -43.04 -24.08
N ARG A 4 -33.72 -42.95 -25.39
CA ARG A 4 -34.48 -42.23 -26.43
C ARG A 4 -34.62 -40.70 -26.23
N ARG A 5 -33.94 -39.92 -27.06
CA ARG A 5 -34.56 -39.28 -28.25
C ARG A 5 -33.54 -38.49 -29.05
N ALA A 6 -33.70 -38.60 -30.36
CA ALA A 6 -32.94 -37.95 -31.42
C ALA A 6 -33.27 -36.46 -31.55
N LEU A 7 -32.35 -35.67 -32.08
CA LEU A 7 -32.66 -34.68 -33.11
C LEU A 7 -31.38 -34.36 -33.92
N ARG A 8 -31.47 -34.64 -35.22
CA ARG A 8 -30.46 -34.35 -36.24
C ARG A 8 -30.75 -32.98 -36.85
N ALA A 9 -29.67 -32.24 -37.07
CA ALA A 9 -29.35 -31.27 -38.13
C ALA A 9 -30.48 -30.58 -38.91
N THR A 10 -30.35 -29.26 -39.10
CA THR A 10 -30.25 -28.62 -40.43
C THR A 10 -29.74 -27.17 -40.35
N SER A 11 -28.64 -26.93 -41.06
CA SER A 11 -28.25 -25.79 -41.91
C SER A 11 -28.71 -24.35 -41.66
N SER A 12 -27.68 -23.48 -41.71
CA SER A 12 -27.56 -22.22 -42.46
C SER A 12 -28.44 -21.03 -42.08
N VAL A 13 -27.78 -19.95 -41.63
CA VAL A 13 -27.57 -18.73 -42.43
C VAL A 13 -26.29 -18.07 -41.91
N ALA A 14 -25.28 -18.00 -42.78
CA ALA A 14 -24.07 -17.23 -42.56
C ALA A 14 -24.39 -15.75 -42.82
N GLY A 15 -24.83 -15.05 -41.78
CA GLY A 15 -24.90 -13.59 -41.76
C GLY A 15 -23.48 -13.03 -41.76
N ARG A 16 -23.11 -12.32 -42.83
CA ARG A 16 -21.79 -11.74 -43.05
C ARG A 16 -21.44 -10.80 -41.89
N LEU A 17 -20.34 -11.12 -41.20
CA LEU A 17 -19.68 -10.22 -40.25
C LEU A 17 -19.21 -8.98 -41.02
N SER A 18 -19.89 -7.86 -40.84
CA SER A 18 -19.30 -6.55 -41.13
C SER A 18 -18.34 -6.22 -40.00
N ALA A 19 -17.09 -6.67 -40.14
CA ALA A 19 -15.99 -6.26 -39.28
C ALA A 19 -15.66 -4.80 -39.60
N SER A 20 -16.34 -3.86 -38.94
CA SER A 20 -15.89 -2.48 -38.88
C SER A 20 -14.59 -2.45 -38.08
N LYS A 21 -13.46 -2.53 -38.78
CA LYS A 21 -12.14 -2.19 -38.23
C LYS A 21 -12.09 -0.67 -38.09
N ASN A 22 -12.76 -0.13 -37.09
CA ASN A 22 -12.49 1.23 -36.64
C ASN A 22 -11.27 1.16 -35.72
N THR A 23 -10.09 1.02 -36.31
CA THR A 23 -8.81 1.23 -35.61
C THR A 23 -8.61 2.73 -35.42
N ALA A 24 -9.42 3.32 -34.54
CA ALA A 24 -9.16 4.65 -34.04
C ALA A 24 -8.01 4.55 -33.02
N SER A 25 -6.87 5.11 -33.41
CA SER A 25 -5.64 5.23 -32.65
C SER A 25 -5.84 6.03 -31.35
N LEU A 26 -5.27 5.49 -30.27
CA LEU A 26 -5.30 5.96 -28.89
C LEU A 26 -4.81 7.41 -28.69
N PRO A 27 -5.29 8.08 -27.63
CA PRO A 27 -4.35 8.45 -26.59
C PRO A 27 -4.76 7.83 -25.26
N ARG A 28 -4.00 6.81 -24.86
CA ARG A 28 -4.04 6.25 -23.51
C ARG A 28 -3.12 7.10 -22.65
N TYR A 29 -3.67 8.09 -21.96
CA TYR A 29 -2.97 8.79 -20.88
C TYR A 29 -3.80 8.69 -19.60
N LEU A 30 -3.44 7.67 -18.82
CA LEU A 30 -3.55 7.59 -17.37
C LEU A 30 -4.96 7.72 -16.75
N ALA A 31 -5.84 6.76 -17.07
CA ALA A 31 -6.88 6.39 -16.11
C ALA A 31 -6.19 5.67 -14.94
N THR A 32 -5.96 6.37 -13.83
CA THR A 32 -5.67 5.70 -12.56
C THR A 32 -6.94 4.95 -12.18
N ALA A 33 -7.00 3.67 -12.51
CA ALA A 33 -7.95 2.79 -11.84
C ALA A 33 -7.47 2.75 -10.40
N ALA A 34 -8.07 3.57 -9.54
CA ALA A 34 -7.86 3.46 -8.11
C ALA A 34 -8.23 2.02 -7.75
N ALA A 35 -7.21 1.20 -7.50
CA ALA A 35 -7.43 -0.12 -6.94
C ALA A 35 -8.27 0.08 -5.67
N PRO A 36 -9.30 -0.75 -5.43
CA PRO A 36 -10.03 -0.67 -4.18
C PRO A 36 -8.98 -0.81 -3.07
N VAL A 37 -8.80 0.25 -2.28
CA VAL A 37 -8.08 0.12 -1.02
C VAL A 37 -8.97 -0.80 -0.20
N THR A 38 -8.65 -2.08 -0.18
CA THR A 38 -9.17 -2.98 0.84
C THR A 38 -8.55 -2.45 2.11
N SER A 39 -9.24 -1.51 2.76
CA SER A 39 -8.94 -1.10 4.12
C SER A 39 -9.03 -2.37 4.93
N ALA A 40 -7.88 -3.03 5.11
CA ALA A 40 -7.76 -4.03 6.16
C ALA A 40 -8.24 -3.33 7.43
N ASP A 41 -9.16 -3.96 8.14
CA ASP A 41 -9.84 -3.45 9.34
C ASP A 41 -8.87 -3.26 10.55
N SER A 42 -7.60 -3.04 10.27
CA SER A 42 -6.50 -2.84 11.18
C SER A 42 -5.93 -1.44 10.99
N GLY A 43 -6.77 -0.42 11.15
CA GLY A 43 -6.33 0.96 11.20
C GLY A 43 -5.68 1.28 12.56
N HIS A 44 -4.60 2.04 12.55
CA HIS A 44 -4.03 2.59 13.78
C HIS A 44 -4.89 3.76 14.29
N LYS A 45 -5.04 3.88 15.61
CA LYS A 45 -5.78 4.99 16.25
C LYS A 45 -5.00 6.30 16.21
N VAL A 46 -3.67 6.21 16.27
CA VAL A 46 -2.76 7.35 16.26
C VAL A 46 -1.66 7.12 15.23
N VAL A 47 -1.40 8.14 14.41
CA VAL A 47 -0.28 8.14 13.47
C VAL A 47 0.66 9.29 13.82
N VAL A 48 1.90 8.97 14.13
CA VAL A 48 2.98 9.91 14.43
C VAL A 48 3.86 10.04 13.19
N VAL A 49 4.01 11.27 12.68
CA VAL A 49 4.87 11.55 11.53
C VAL A 49 6.22 12.05 12.04
N GLY A 50 7.28 11.30 11.73
CA GLY A 50 8.66 11.55 12.14
C GLY A 50 9.10 10.69 13.32
N ALA A 51 10.13 9.86 13.13
CA ALA A 51 10.71 8.97 14.15
C ALA A 51 11.94 9.58 14.85
N GLY A 52 11.97 10.91 14.97
CA GLY A 52 12.98 11.61 15.77
C GLY A 52 12.73 11.50 17.27
N THR A 53 13.56 12.18 18.07
CA THR A 53 13.47 12.18 19.54
C THR A 53 12.06 12.51 20.05
N ALA A 54 11.40 13.50 19.46
CA ALA A 54 10.06 13.91 19.88
C ALA A 54 8.99 12.86 19.53
N GLY A 55 9.04 12.30 18.31
CA GLY A 55 8.06 11.32 17.85
C GLY A 55 8.11 10.03 18.67
N LEU A 56 9.31 9.51 18.92
CA LEU A 56 9.48 8.34 19.79
C LEU A 56 9.07 8.63 21.24
N ALA A 57 9.44 9.80 21.77
CA ALA A 57 9.08 10.17 23.14
C ALA A 57 7.56 10.23 23.34
N ILE A 58 6.82 10.87 22.43
CA ILE A 58 5.36 10.94 22.51
C ILE A 58 4.72 9.57 22.32
N SER A 59 5.22 8.76 21.39
CA SER A 59 4.73 7.39 21.18
C SER A 59 4.85 6.56 22.46
N HIS A 60 6.00 6.61 23.13
CA HIS A 60 6.19 5.96 24.42
C HIS A 60 5.32 6.54 25.55
N GLN A 61 5.10 7.86 25.57
CA GLN A 61 4.20 8.48 26.53
C GLN A 61 2.76 7.98 26.35
N LEU A 62 2.28 7.90 25.10
CA LEU A 62 0.95 7.37 24.78
C LEU A 62 0.80 5.92 25.25
N LEU A 63 1.80 5.06 24.98
CA LEU A 63 1.79 3.68 25.51
C LEU A 63 1.77 3.64 27.04
N ARG A 64 2.52 4.53 27.70
CA ARG A 64 2.58 4.61 29.15
C ARG A 64 1.27 5.06 29.81
N THR A 65 0.37 5.71 29.07
CA THR A 65 -0.97 6.06 29.58
C THR A 65 -1.86 4.83 29.82
N GLY A 66 -1.56 3.69 29.20
CA GLY A 66 -2.38 2.47 29.25
C GLY A 66 -3.65 2.51 28.40
N GLN A 67 -3.89 3.59 27.64
CA GLN A 67 -5.06 3.73 26.76
C GLN A 67 -4.82 3.19 25.34
N PHE A 68 -3.56 2.96 24.98
CA PHE A 68 -3.15 2.57 23.64
C PHE A 68 -2.32 1.28 23.68
N SER A 69 -2.61 0.36 22.77
CA SER A 69 -1.75 -0.79 22.46
C SER A 69 -0.60 -0.36 21.52
N PRO A 70 0.54 -1.09 21.47
CA PRO A 70 1.54 -0.91 20.42
C PRO A 70 0.95 -0.93 19.01
N ASP A 71 -0.04 -1.80 18.75
CA ASP A 71 -0.71 -1.91 17.45
C ASP A 71 -1.67 -0.73 17.16
N ASP A 72 -2.00 0.10 18.15
CA ASP A 72 -2.85 1.29 17.95
C ASP A 72 -2.05 2.50 17.45
N ILE A 73 -0.70 2.45 17.47
CA ILE A 73 0.17 3.59 17.16
C ILE A 73 1.07 3.24 15.97
N ALA A 74 0.92 3.97 14.88
CA ALA A 74 1.87 3.93 13.77
C ALA A 74 2.84 5.10 13.84
N ILE A 75 4.11 4.83 13.51
CA ILE A 75 5.15 5.85 13.34
C ILE A 75 5.64 5.78 11.90
N VAL A 76 5.62 6.90 11.19
CA VAL A 76 6.04 6.99 9.79
C VAL A 76 7.26 7.89 9.69
N ASP A 77 8.37 7.34 9.22
CA ASP A 77 9.61 8.07 8.99
C ASP A 77 10.36 7.51 7.79
N PRO A 78 10.92 8.36 6.91
CA PRO A 78 11.70 7.88 5.77
C PRO A 78 13.12 7.45 6.14
N ALA A 79 13.65 7.83 7.30
CA ALA A 79 15.01 7.48 7.69
C ALA A 79 15.05 6.08 8.33
N GLU A 80 16.03 5.29 7.93
CA GLU A 80 16.28 3.96 8.53
C GLU A 80 16.93 4.08 9.91
N TRP A 81 17.69 5.15 10.14
CA TRP A 81 18.52 5.35 11.33
C TRP A 81 18.07 6.55 12.13
N HIS A 82 17.87 6.35 13.43
CA HIS A 82 17.65 7.45 14.37
C HIS A 82 18.95 7.78 15.11
N HIS A 83 19.51 8.95 14.82
CA HIS A 83 20.77 9.39 15.43
C HIS A 83 20.55 10.33 16.61
N TYR A 84 21.37 10.16 17.66
CA TYR A 84 21.47 11.14 18.74
C TYR A 84 22.31 12.35 18.32
N GLN A 85 21.68 13.28 17.60
CA GLN A 85 22.32 14.48 17.04
C GLN A 85 23.13 15.31 18.04
N PRO A 86 22.69 15.53 19.30
CA PRO A 86 23.49 16.31 20.26
C PRO A 86 24.88 15.69 20.54
N GLY A 87 25.00 14.35 20.45
CA GLY A 87 26.25 13.64 20.64
C GLY A 87 27.28 13.85 19.52
N TRP A 88 26.86 14.34 18.35
CA TRP A 88 27.77 14.58 17.23
C TRP A 88 28.78 15.71 17.49
N THR A 89 28.52 16.56 18.47
CA THR A 89 29.52 17.54 18.94
C THR A 89 30.78 16.86 19.47
N LEU A 90 30.63 15.72 20.16
CA LEU A 90 31.76 14.91 20.64
C LEU A 90 32.45 14.17 19.50
N VAL A 91 31.69 13.76 18.47
CA VAL A 91 32.24 13.13 17.26
C VAL A 91 33.10 14.14 16.47
N GLY A 92 32.60 15.37 16.29
CA GLY A 92 33.36 16.46 15.67
C GLY A 92 34.62 16.84 16.45
N GLY A 93 34.61 16.66 17.77
CA GLY A 93 35.78 16.85 18.64
C GLY A 93 36.73 15.64 18.72
N GLY A 94 36.46 14.54 18.02
CA GLY A 94 37.30 13.33 18.03
C GLY A 94 37.23 12.51 19.32
N LEU A 95 36.27 12.79 20.20
CA LEU A 95 36.11 12.13 21.51
C LEU A 95 35.18 10.91 21.45
N LYS A 96 34.45 10.73 20.35
CA LYS A 96 33.43 9.70 20.20
C LYS A 96 33.31 9.27 18.73
N SER A 97 32.96 8.01 18.50
CA SER A 97 32.62 7.49 17.17
C SER A 97 31.18 7.84 16.78
N LYS A 98 30.89 7.95 15.48
CA LYS A 98 29.55 8.22 14.93
C LYS A 98 28.62 7.00 15.00
N ASP A 99 29.18 5.80 15.10
CA ASP A 99 28.47 4.52 15.07
C ASP A 99 27.77 4.16 16.40
N LEU A 100 27.45 5.17 17.22
CA LEU A 100 26.63 5.05 18.42
C LEU A 100 25.21 5.53 18.12
#